data_AF-A0A835HK05-F1
#
_entry.id   AF-A0A835HK05-F1
#
_cell.length_a   1.000
_cell.length_b   1.000
_cell.length_c   1.000
_cell.angle_alpha   90.00
_cell.angle_beta   90.00
_cell.angle_gamma   90.00
#
_symmetry.space_group_name_H-M   'P 1'
#
loop_
_entity.id
_entity.type
_entity.pdbx_description
1 polymer ?
#
loop_
_entity_poly.entity_id
_entity_poly.type
_entity_poly.pdbx_seq_one_letter_code
_entity_poly.pdbx_strand_id
1 'polypeptide(L)'
;MLKRKEEDGFEVGEGRKKNYYAKEKKMMPFHLASIPKPQDEFNIFVNNSNQPFERVWLQRTDDGTRPVHPLENLSGSDFVDKNVGSIEPVKSLPLENTPLKLVEEVRELKHLAAKLRSVDEFAVDLEHNQYRSFQGLTCLMQISIRTEDYVIDTLKLRVHIGPYLRDVFKDPSKRKASRVLDLERNSLEYLLLYFCGVIVNKDYQNADWRLRPLPDDMLKYAREDTHYLLYMYDLMRRRLFSASIGSKEGNDLLLEVYRRSYDVCLQLYEKELLTNMSYLYIYGVQEANFSSHQLSIVAGLCEWRDAVARAEDESTGYILPNKTILEIARQMPVTVSKLRRLVKSKHPYVEVNLDSIVDIIKSSIRNGAAFLIC
;
A
#
# COMPACT_ATOMS: atom_id res chain seq x y z
N MET A 1 37.16 -51.79 8.75
CA MET A 1 37.48 -50.76 7.74
C MET A 1 36.91 -51.19 6.39
N LEU A 2 35.92 -50.43 5.91
CA LEU A 2 35.44 -50.31 4.51
C LEU A 2 35.38 -51.57 3.62
N LYS A 3 34.16 -52.11 3.45
CA LYS A 3 33.75 -52.84 2.25
C LYS A 3 32.84 -51.96 1.41
N ARG A 4 33.23 -51.69 0.16
CA ARG A 4 32.39 -51.22 -0.96
C ARG A 4 31.99 -52.43 -1.80
N LYS A 5 30.71 -52.50 -2.19
CA LYS A 5 30.10 -53.15 -3.37
C LYS A 5 28.65 -52.62 -3.42
N GLU A 6 28.26 -51.84 -4.44
CA GLU A 6 27.49 -52.28 -5.65
C GLU A 6 26.17 -52.94 -5.23
N GLU A 7 24.98 -52.67 -5.75
CA GLU A 7 24.33 -51.78 -6.71
C GLU A 7 22.86 -52.26 -6.62
N ASP A 8 21.85 -51.41 -6.72
CA ASP A 8 20.55 -51.86 -7.24
C ASP A 8 19.78 -50.64 -7.74
N GLY A 9 19.43 -50.71 -9.02
CA GLY A 9 18.88 -49.62 -9.79
C GLY A 9 17.41 -49.34 -9.49
N PHE A 10 16.99 -48.15 -9.90
CA PHE A 10 15.59 -47.92 -10.24
C PHE A 10 15.53 -47.27 -11.61
N GLU A 11 14.92 -47.99 -12.54
CA GLU A 11 14.75 -47.62 -13.94
C GLU A 11 13.90 -46.35 -14.09
N VAL A 12 14.30 -45.52 -15.04
CA VAL A 12 13.61 -44.32 -15.50
C VAL A 12 12.39 -44.76 -16.31
N GLY A 13 11.21 -44.74 -15.68
CA GLY A 13 9.95 -44.88 -16.38
C GLY A 13 9.66 -43.65 -17.24
N GLU A 14 9.62 -43.84 -18.57
CA GLU A 14 9.15 -42.86 -19.56
C GLU A 14 7.67 -42.47 -19.32
N GLY A 15 7.45 -41.56 -18.39
CA GLY A 15 6.16 -40.92 -18.14
C GLY A 15 5.98 -39.68 -19.02
N ARG A 16 5.18 -39.82 -20.08
CA ARG A 16 4.62 -38.75 -20.93
C ARG A 16 4.62 -37.37 -20.27
N LYS A 17 5.40 -36.42 -20.82
CA LYS A 17 5.27 -34.98 -20.54
C LYS A 17 3.84 -34.56 -20.83
N LYS A 18 2.99 -34.48 -19.80
CA LYS A 18 1.70 -33.81 -19.89
C LYS A 18 1.99 -32.33 -20.06
N ASN A 19 1.87 -31.83 -21.29
CA ASN A 19 1.70 -30.42 -21.58
C ASN A 19 0.43 -29.95 -20.86
N TYR A 20 0.58 -29.52 -19.61
CA TYR A 20 -0.42 -28.67 -19.00
C TYR A 20 -0.39 -27.36 -19.79
N TYR A 21 -1.47 -27.11 -20.53
CA TYR A 21 -1.76 -25.88 -21.22
C TYR A 21 -1.15 -24.69 -20.48
N ALA A 22 -0.19 -24.02 -21.12
CA ALA A 22 0.19 -22.67 -20.75
C ALA A 22 -1.05 -21.81 -20.97
N LYS A 23 -1.87 -21.67 -19.93
CA LYS A 23 -2.92 -20.65 -19.88
C LYS A 23 -2.19 -19.34 -20.13
N GLU A 24 -2.51 -18.66 -21.22
CA GLU A 24 -1.97 -17.33 -21.50
C GLU A 24 -2.14 -16.48 -20.24
N LYS A 25 -1.01 -16.11 -19.63
CA LYS A 25 -0.98 -15.41 -18.34
C LYS A 25 -1.47 -13.99 -18.63
N LYS A 26 -2.76 -13.76 -18.48
CA LYS A 26 -3.40 -12.46 -18.70
C LYS A 26 -2.97 -11.54 -17.56
N MET A 27 -1.84 -10.87 -17.74
CA MET A 27 -1.34 -9.90 -16.77
C MET A 27 -2.39 -8.79 -16.63
N MET A 28 -2.87 -8.57 -15.41
CA MET A 28 -3.86 -7.52 -15.20
C MET A 28 -3.20 -6.16 -15.39
N PRO A 29 -3.85 -5.24 -16.12
CA PRO A 29 -3.31 -3.93 -16.36
C PRO A 29 -3.25 -3.11 -15.07
N PHE A 30 -2.18 -2.33 -14.93
CA PHE A 30 -1.97 -1.44 -13.79
C PHE A 30 -2.94 -0.24 -13.77
N HIS A 31 -3.45 0.13 -14.94
CA HIS A 31 -4.40 1.22 -15.12
C HIS A 31 -5.36 0.87 -16.25
N LEU A 32 -6.65 1.01 -15.95
CA LEU A 32 -7.73 0.88 -16.92
C LEU A 32 -8.40 2.24 -17.10
N ALA A 33 -8.17 2.86 -18.26
CA ALA A 33 -8.71 4.18 -18.59
C ALA A 33 -10.25 4.21 -18.68
N SER A 34 -10.88 3.05 -18.92
CA SER A 34 -12.34 2.91 -19.00
C SER A 34 -13.04 2.89 -17.65
N ILE A 35 -12.32 2.68 -16.54
CA ILE A 35 -12.93 2.69 -15.21
C ILE A 35 -13.21 4.16 -14.82
N PRO A 36 -14.47 4.51 -14.50
CA PRO A 36 -14.80 5.84 -13.98
C PRO A 36 -14.04 6.11 -12.68
N LYS A 37 -13.86 7.38 -12.32
CA LYS A 37 -13.19 7.70 -11.05
C LYS A 37 -14.12 7.31 -9.89
N PRO A 38 -13.71 6.40 -8.98
CA PRO A 38 -14.52 6.05 -7.82
C PRO A 38 -14.82 7.24 -6.92
N GLN A 39 -13.97 8.28 -6.95
CA GLN A 39 -14.20 9.50 -6.21
C GLN A 39 -15.48 10.21 -6.63
N ASP A 40 -15.78 10.22 -7.93
CA ASP A 40 -16.99 10.83 -8.46
C ASP A 40 -18.20 9.89 -8.26
N GLU A 41 -18.02 8.59 -8.51
CA GLU A 41 -19.08 7.58 -8.40
C GLU A 41 -19.61 7.44 -6.97
N PHE A 42 -18.71 7.43 -5.98
CA PHE A 42 -19.06 7.25 -4.57
C PHE A 42 -19.03 8.54 -3.76
N ASN A 43 -18.92 9.70 -4.42
CA ASN A 43 -18.85 11.02 -3.78
C ASN A 43 -17.77 11.10 -2.68
N ILE A 44 -16.57 10.59 -2.97
CA ILE A 44 -15.44 10.60 -2.04
C ILE A 44 -14.73 11.94 -2.17
N PHE A 45 -15.10 12.88 -1.31
CA PHE A 45 -14.46 14.19 -1.25
C PHE A 45 -13.21 14.17 -0.36
N VAL A 46 -12.09 14.61 -0.92
CA VAL A 46 -10.79 14.67 -0.23
C VAL A 46 -10.29 16.11 -0.25
N ASN A 47 -9.82 16.60 0.90
CA ASN A 47 -9.14 17.88 0.95
C ASN A 47 -7.69 17.72 0.46
N ASN A 48 -7.43 18.05 -0.80
CA ASN A 48 -6.10 18.03 -1.42
C ASN A 48 -5.32 19.35 -1.26
N SER A 49 -5.82 20.35 -0.52
CA SER A 49 -5.11 21.62 -0.34
C SER A 49 -3.69 21.40 0.18
N ASN A 50 -2.74 22.25 -0.22
CA ASN A 50 -1.36 22.23 0.26
C ASN A 50 -1.27 22.78 1.71
N GLN A 51 -1.92 22.09 2.64
CA GLN A 51 -1.97 22.39 4.07
C GLN A 51 -1.81 21.09 4.84
N PRO A 52 -1.24 21.10 6.06
CA PRO A 52 -1.10 19.92 6.90
C PRO A 52 -2.41 19.12 7.06
N PHE A 53 -2.29 17.82 7.30
CA PHE A 53 -3.47 16.96 7.51
C PHE A 53 -4.21 17.34 8.79
N GLU A 54 -5.51 17.61 8.69
CA GLU A 54 -6.35 17.93 9.84
C GLU A 54 -6.90 16.67 10.49
N ARG A 55 -6.54 16.44 11.76
CA ARG A 55 -6.88 15.23 12.51
C ARG A 55 -8.18 15.41 13.30
N VAL A 56 -9.28 15.69 12.59
CA VAL A 56 -10.60 16.02 13.18
C VAL A 56 -11.18 14.96 14.12
N TRP A 57 -10.69 13.73 14.03
CA TRP A 57 -11.18 12.59 14.81
C TRP A 57 -10.39 12.28 16.07
N LEU A 58 -9.24 12.94 16.27
CA LEU A 58 -8.42 12.77 17.46
C LEU A 58 -8.86 13.75 18.54
N GLN A 59 -8.87 13.27 19.78
CA GLN A 59 -8.98 14.15 20.93
C GLN A 59 -7.76 15.08 20.97
N ARG A 60 -7.91 16.26 21.55
CA ARG A 60 -6.80 17.16 21.82
C ARG A 60 -6.43 17.08 23.30
N THR A 61 -5.20 17.46 23.63
CA THR A 61 -4.77 17.65 25.02
C THR A 61 -5.65 18.66 25.74
N ASP A 62 -5.65 18.63 27.08
CA ASP A 62 -6.47 19.53 27.91
C ASP A 62 -6.21 21.02 27.61
N ASP A 63 -4.98 21.36 27.22
CA ASP A 63 -4.56 22.70 26.79
C ASP A 63 -4.85 23.01 25.31
N GLY A 64 -5.40 22.04 24.55
CA GLY A 64 -5.76 22.14 23.14
C GLY A 64 -4.59 22.14 22.15
N THR A 65 -3.34 22.07 22.63
CA THR A 65 -2.14 22.37 21.83
C THR A 65 -1.84 21.30 20.79
N ARG A 66 -2.08 20.02 21.09
CA ARG A 66 -1.77 18.90 20.19
C ARG A 66 -2.88 17.84 20.13
N PRO A 67 -2.98 17.10 19.02
CA PRO A 67 -3.77 15.87 19.00
C PRO A 67 -3.15 14.81 19.92
N VAL A 68 -4.03 14.01 20.53
CA VAL A 68 -3.73 12.85 21.37
C VAL A 68 -3.89 11.60 20.52
N HIS A 69 -2.81 10.81 20.40
CA HIS A 69 -2.88 9.55 19.69
C HIS A 69 -3.66 8.52 20.54
N PRO A 70 -4.60 7.73 20.00
CA PRO A 70 -5.43 6.82 20.81
C PRO A 70 -4.62 5.79 21.61
N LEU A 71 -3.40 5.51 21.17
CA LEU A 71 -2.48 4.57 21.81
C LEU A 71 -1.39 5.25 22.66
N GLU A 72 -1.30 6.59 22.75
CA GLU A 72 -0.15 7.25 23.41
C GLU A 72 -0.01 6.95 24.91
N ASN A 73 -1.09 6.55 25.57
CA ASN A 73 -1.11 6.17 26.97
C ASN A 73 -0.83 4.68 27.21
N LEU A 74 -0.58 3.93 26.13
CA LEU A 74 -0.22 2.52 26.18
C LEU A 74 1.27 2.35 25.84
N SER A 75 1.77 1.16 26.06
CA SER A 75 3.14 0.75 25.77
C SER A 75 3.12 -0.55 24.97
N GLY A 76 4.18 -0.85 24.22
CA GLY A 76 4.30 -2.13 23.53
C GLY A 76 4.10 -3.35 24.44
N SER A 77 4.48 -3.24 25.72
CA SER A 77 4.26 -4.28 26.74
C SER A 77 2.80 -4.57 27.06
N ASP A 78 1.90 -3.59 26.89
CA ASP A 78 0.46 -3.78 27.16
C ASP A 78 -0.21 -4.71 26.14
N PHE A 79 0.43 -4.93 24.99
CA PHE A 79 -0.06 -5.79 23.92
C PHE A 79 0.58 -7.19 23.91
N VAL A 80 1.64 -7.40 24.70
CA VAL A 80 2.36 -8.67 24.71
C VAL A 80 1.49 -9.75 25.32
N ASP A 81 1.20 -10.79 24.54
CA ASP A 81 0.58 -11.99 25.06
C ASP A 81 1.58 -12.77 25.94
N LYS A 82 1.30 -12.82 27.24
CA LYS A 82 2.14 -13.53 28.22
C LYS A 82 1.91 -15.04 28.26
N ASN A 83 0.88 -15.54 27.59
CA ASN A 83 0.49 -16.96 27.62
C ASN A 83 0.98 -17.76 26.39
N VAL A 84 2.10 -17.38 25.78
CA VAL A 84 2.57 -17.99 24.51
C VAL A 84 2.97 -19.47 24.68
N GLY A 85 3.46 -19.86 25.86
CA GLY A 85 3.95 -21.21 26.12
C GLY A 85 2.89 -22.31 26.10
N SER A 86 1.60 -21.97 26.23
CA SER A 86 0.49 -22.93 26.34
C SER A 86 -0.40 -23.01 25.10
N ILE A 87 -0.21 -22.15 24.10
CA ILE A 87 -1.08 -22.08 22.92
C ILE A 87 -0.49 -22.89 21.77
N GLU A 88 -1.25 -23.86 21.27
CA GLU A 88 -0.89 -24.59 20.06
C GLU A 88 -1.26 -23.78 18.80
N PRO A 89 -0.36 -23.68 17.80
CA PRO A 89 -0.67 -22.99 16.55
C PRO A 89 -1.88 -23.59 15.85
N VAL A 90 -2.86 -22.74 15.53
CA VAL A 90 -4.08 -23.17 14.83
C VAL A 90 -3.88 -22.98 13.35
N LYS A 91 -3.79 -24.09 12.60
CA LYS A 91 -3.69 -24.07 11.14
C LYS A 91 -4.91 -23.40 10.52
N SER A 92 -4.68 -22.61 9.47
CA SER A 92 -5.75 -22.08 8.64
C SER A 92 -6.55 -23.23 8.02
N LEU A 93 -7.87 -23.04 7.96
CA LEU A 93 -8.76 -23.93 7.22
C LEU A 93 -8.39 -23.92 5.72
N PRO A 94 -8.57 -25.01 4.97
CA PRO A 94 -8.39 -24.96 3.52
C PRO A 94 -9.28 -23.88 2.88
N LEU A 95 -8.79 -23.18 1.85
CA LEU A 95 -9.50 -22.07 1.19
C LEU A 95 -10.89 -22.49 0.67
N GLU A 96 -11.00 -23.71 0.15
CA GLU A 96 -12.25 -24.30 -0.34
C GLU A 96 -13.29 -24.52 0.76
N ASN A 97 -12.85 -24.65 2.01
CA ASN A 97 -13.72 -24.89 3.17
C ASN A 97 -13.94 -23.63 4.01
N THR A 98 -13.28 -22.52 3.66
CA THR A 98 -13.33 -21.27 4.42
C THR A 98 -14.34 -20.33 3.77
N PRO A 99 -15.45 -19.97 4.46
CA PRO A 99 -16.41 -19.01 3.94
C PRO A 99 -15.73 -17.67 3.60
N LEU A 100 -16.01 -17.17 2.40
CA LEU A 100 -15.59 -15.86 1.94
C LEU A 100 -16.83 -14.95 1.83
N LYS A 101 -16.77 -13.77 2.45
CA LYS A 101 -17.81 -12.76 2.32
C LYS A 101 -17.25 -11.48 1.70
N LEU A 102 -17.76 -11.13 0.52
CA LEU A 102 -17.62 -9.77 -0.02
C LEU A 102 -18.61 -8.85 0.72
N VAL A 103 -18.09 -7.80 1.35
CA VAL A 103 -18.83 -6.83 2.19
C VAL A 103 -18.93 -5.52 1.41
N GLU A 104 -20.12 -5.26 0.88
CA GLU A 104 -20.41 -4.06 0.07
C GLU A 104 -21.50 -3.19 0.70
N GLU A 105 -22.23 -3.74 1.68
CA GLU A 105 -23.36 -3.06 2.33
C GLU A 105 -23.09 -2.73 3.80
N VAL A 106 -23.64 -1.62 4.27
CA VAL A 106 -23.48 -1.15 5.67
C VAL A 106 -23.96 -2.20 6.68
N ARG A 107 -25.03 -2.94 6.36
CA ARG A 107 -25.55 -4.03 7.21
C ARG A 107 -24.51 -5.14 7.41
N GLU A 108 -23.76 -5.46 6.37
CA GLU A 108 -22.75 -6.50 6.37
C GLU A 108 -21.51 -6.03 7.13
N LEU A 109 -21.13 -4.76 6.96
CA LEU A 109 -20.06 -4.14 7.74
C LEU A 109 -20.35 -4.12 9.25
N LYS A 110 -21.60 -3.83 9.64
CA LYS A 110 -22.05 -3.91 11.04
C LYS A 110 -21.94 -5.33 11.60
N HIS A 111 -22.34 -6.32 10.81
CA HIS A 111 -22.25 -7.72 11.19
C HIS A 111 -20.79 -8.17 11.35
N LEU A 112 -19.92 -7.78 10.41
CA LEU A 112 -18.48 -7.99 10.51
C LEU A 112 -17.92 -7.34 11.80
N ALA A 113 -18.24 -6.08 12.07
CA ALA A 113 -17.78 -5.40 13.29
C ALA A 113 -18.22 -6.14 14.57
N ALA A 114 -19.41 -6.75 14.60
CA ALA A 114 -19.86 -7.57 15.71
C ALA A 114 -19.05 -8.86 15.87
N LYS A 115 -18.72 -9.55 14.77
CA LYS A 115 -17.83 -10.72 14.79
C LYS A 115 -16.42 -10.37 15.23
N LEU A 116 -15.87 -9.24 14.79
CA LEU A 116 -14.54 -8.83 15.21
C LEU A 116 -14.47 -8.49 16.72
N ARG A 117 -15.57 -8.04 17.31
CA ARG A 117 -15.65 -7.87 18.77
C ARG A 117 -15.63 -9.19 19.54
N SER A 118 -16.12 -10.29 18.95
CA SER A 118 -16.18 -11.59 19.62
C SER A 118 -14.91 -12.44 19.51
N VAL A 119 -13.92 -12.04 18.69
CA VAL A 119 -12.65 -12.78 18.52
C VAL A 119 -11.50 -12.04 19.19
N ASP A 120 -10.47 -12.75 19.64
CA ASP A 120 -9.30 -12.15 20.30
C ASP A 120 -8.25 -11.63 19.32
N GLU A 121 -8.23 -12.20 18.11
CA GLU A 121 -7.33 -11.78 17.05
C GLU A 121 -7.98 -11.85 15.67
N PHE A 122 -7.51 -10.98 14.78
CA PHE A 122 -7.85 -11.02 13.36
C PHE A 122 -6.67 -10.51 12.52
N ALA A 123 -6.61 -10.95 11.27
CA ALA A 123 -5.64 -10.49 10.29
C ALA A 123 -6.24 -9.35 9.46
N VAL A 124 -5.41 -8.43 8.99
CA VAL A 124 -5.84 -7.31 8.13
C VAL A 124 -4.80 -7.02 7.04
N ASP A 125 -5.27 -6.74 5.84
CA ASP A 125 -4.46 -6.16 4.75
C ASP A 125 -5.30 -5.14 3.96
N LEU A 126 -4.64 -4.34 3.12
CA LEU A 126 -5.26 -3.29 2.32
C LEU A 126 -4.77 -3.33 0.87
N GLU A 127 -5.67 -3.01 -0.05
CA GLU A 127 -5.31 -2.73 -1.44
C GLU A 127 -5.48 -1.25 -1.76
N HIS A 128 -4.52 -0.69 -2.46
CA HIS A 128 -4.39 0.75 -2.66
C HIS A 128 -4.22 1.12 -4.14
N ASN A 129 -4.82 2.25 -4.55
CA ASN A 129 -4.55 2.88 -5.83
C ASN A 129 -4.02 4.31 -5.62
N GLN A 130 -2.82 4.57 -6.15
CA GLN A 130 -2.19 5.89 -6.10
C GLN A 130 -2.10 6.58 -7.45
N TYR A 131 -2.47 5.91 -8.55
CA TYR A 131 -2.24 6.47 -9.89
C TYR A 131 -3.31 7.49 -10.28
N ARG A 132 -4.56 7.24 -9.88
CA ARG A 132 -5.73 8.07 -10.23
C ARG A 132 -6.35 8.77 -9.02
N SER A 133 -5.51 9.15 -8.06
CA SER A 133 -5.83 9.90 -6.84
C SER A 133 -4.59 10.67 -6.39
N PHE A 134 -4.74 11.87 -5.84
CA PHE A 134 -3.59 12.69 -5.42
C PHE A 134 -2.96 12.15 -4.12
N GLN A 135 -3.77 11.97 -3.07
CA GLN A 135 -3.31 11.41 -1.78
C GLN A 135 -3.27 9.88 -1.76
N GLY A 136 -3.78 9.24 -2.81
CA GLY A 136 -4.01 7.80 -2.84
C GLY A 136 -5.41 7.41 -2.33
N LEU A 137 -5.81 6.18 -2.62
CA LEU A 137 -7.13 5.66 -2.33
C LEU A 137 -7.05 4.20 -1.91
N THR A 138 -7.48 3.90 -0.69
CA THR A 138 -7.71 2.51 -0.25
C THR A 138 -8.93 1.97 -0.98
N CYS A 139 -8.73 0.95 -1.82
CA CYS A 139 -9.75 0.38 -2.69
C CYS A 139 -10.42 -0.87 -2.11
N LEU A 140 -9.68 -1.66 -1.34
CA LEU A 140 -10.21 -2.80 -0.60
C LEU A 140 -9.51 -2.93 0.76
N MET A 141 -10.19 -3.62 1.68
CA MET A 141 -9.63 -4.09 2.93
C MET A 141 -9.97 -5.57 3.08
N GLN A 142 -8.97 -6.38 3.45
CA GLN A 142 -9.17 -7.80 3.72
C GLN A 142 -9.06 -8.04 5.20
N ILE A 143 -9.94 -8.89 5.72
CA ILE A 143 -9.91 -9.31 7.12
C ILE A 143 -10.14 -10.80 7.19
N SER A 144 -9.28 -11.52 7.90
CA SER A 144 -9.50 -12.93 8.23
C SER A 144 -9.61 -13.11 9.73
N ILE A 145 -10.62 -13.87 10.13
CA ILE A 145 -10.70 -14.50 11.45
C ILE A 145 -10.35 -15.99 11.30
N ARG A 146 -10.26 -16.72 12.41
CA ARG A 146 -9.88 -18.15 12.38
C ARG A 146 -10.76 -19.03 11.48
N THR A 147 -12.00 -18.63 11.26
CA THR A 147 -13.02 -19.44 10.59
C THR A 147 -13.52 -18.88 9.26
N GLU A 148 -13.26 -17.60 8.95
CA GLU A 148 -13.90 -16.89 7.83
C GLU A 148 -13.01 -15.77 7.28
N ASP A 149 -13.13 -15.52 5.98
CA ASP A 149 -12.46 -14.43 5.28
C ASP A 149 -13.47 -13.37 4.80
N TYR A 150 -13.06 -12.12 4.86
CA TYR A 150 -13.83 -10.96 4.43
C TYR A 150 -13.02 -10.11 3.47
N VAL A 151 -13.66 -9.70 2.38
CA VAL A 151 -13.14 -8.69 1.47
C VAL A 151 -14.12 -7.53 1.49
N ILE A 152 -13.67 -6.34 1.86
CA ILE A 152 -14.51 -5.18 2.13
C ILE A 152 -14.29 -4.15 1.05
N ASP A 153 -15.36 -3.69 0.40
CA ASP A 153 -15.30 -2.62 -0.58
C ASP A 153 -15.21 -1.26 0.13
N THR A 154 -14.00 -0.77 0.32
CA THR A 154 -13.73 0.51 0.99
C THR A 154 -14.07 1.72 0.15
N LEU A 155 -14.35 1.56 -1.15
CA LEU A 155 -14.85 2.64 -2.01
C LEU A 155 -16.33 2.89 -1.71
N LYS A 156 -17.15 1.83 -1.79
CA LYS A 156 -18.59 1.90 -1.46
C LYS A 156 -18.84 2.28 0.00
N LEU A 157 -18.03 1.73 0.92
CA LEU A 157 -18.24 1.89 2.35
C LEU A 157 -17.37 2.99 2.98
N ARG A 158 -16.75 3.86 2.17
CA ARG A 158 -15.68 4.79 2.57
C ARG A 158 -15.96 5.58 3.85
N VAL A 159 -17.16 6.14 3.98
CA VAL A 159 -17.57 6.96 5.14
C VAL A 159 -18.03 6.12 6.34
N HIS A 160 -18.25 4.82 6.14
CA HIS A 160 -18.75 3.88 7.14
C HIS A 160 -17.63 3.06 7.80
N ILE A 161 -16.50 2.84 7.13
CA ILE A 161 -15.35 2.09 7.67
C ILE A 161 -14.94 2.62 9.05
N GLY A 162 -14.67 3.93 9.16
CA GLY A 162 -14.25 4.57 10.41
C GLY A 162 -15.26 4.37 11.55
N PRO A 163 -16.53 4.80 11.39
CA PRO A 163 -17.55 4.64 12.43
C PRO A 163 -17.77 3.21 12.94
N TYR A 164 -17.65 2.18 12.08
CA TYR A 164 -17.95 0.81 12.49
C TYR A 164 -16.74 0.00 12.93
N LEU A 165 -15.54 0.27 12.40
CA LEU A 165 -14.35 -0.53 12.69
C LEU A 165 -13.40 0.14 13.70
N ARG A 166 -13.45 1.47 13.89
CA ARG A 166 -12.52 2.19 14.77
C ARG A 166 -12.42 1.60 16.17
N ASP A 167 -13.56 1.27 16.78
CA ASP A 167 -13.58 0.78 18.16
C ASP A 167 -12.94 -0.59 18.31
N VAL A 168 -13.08 -1.46 17.31
CA VAL A 168 -12.40 -2.77 17.28
C VAL A 168 -10.90 -2.59 17.06
N PHE A 169 -10.52 -1.70 16.14
CA PHE A 169 -9.11 -1.47 15.80
C PHE A 169 -8.33 -0.80 16.95
N LYS A 170 -8.97 0.09 17.71
CA LYS A 170 -8.35 0.76 18.88
C LYS A 170 -8.31 -0.09 20.14
N ASP A 171 -9.07 -1.19 20.21
CA ASP A 171 -9.15 -2.04 21.40
C ASP A 171 -7.81 -2.76 21.63
N PRO A 172 -7.09 -2.49 22.74
CA PRO A 172 -5.78 -3.08 23.00
C PRO A 172 -5.85 -4.57 23.37
N SER A 173 -7.03 -5.07 23.77
CA SER A 173 -7.24 -6.51 24.01
C SER A 173 -7.26 -7.33 22.71
N LYS A 174 -7.53 -6.68 21.57
CA LYS A 174 -7.57 -7.31 20.26
C LYS A 174 -6.21 -7.29 19.61
N ARG A 175 -5.72 -8.46 19.20
CA ARG A 175 -4.46 -8.61 18.47
C ARG A 175 -4.71 -8.50 16.97
N LYS A 176 -3.84 -7.79 16.26
CA LYS A 176 -3.91 -7.62 14.81
C LYS A 176 -2.63 -8.15 14.19
N ALA A 177 -2.74 -9.19 13.37
CA ALA A 177 -1.59 -9.73 12.65
C ALA A 177 -1.34 -8.87 11.41
N SER A 178 -0.16 -8.24 11.32
CA SER A 178 0.31 -7.48 10.17
C SER A 178 1.82 -7.73 9.95
N ARG A 179 2.37 -7.23 8.84
CA ARG A 179 3.75 -7.50 8.43
C ARG A 179 4.75 -6.74 9.32
N VAL A 180 5.32 -7.40 10.32
CA VAL A 180 6.50 -6.91 11.04
C VAL A 180 7.43 -8.10 11.33
N LEU A 181 8.42 -8.32 10.47
CA LEU A 181 9.52 -9.25 10.74
C LEU A 181 10.81 -8.79 10.08
N ASP A 182 11.92 -9.31 10.60
CA ASP A 182 13.29 -9.17 10.09
C ASP A 182 13.86 -10.57 9.76
N LEU A 183 13.25 -11.23 8.77
CA LEU A 183 13.76 -12.45 8.14
C LEU A 183 14.65 -12.10 6.93
N GLU A 184 15.42 -13.06 6.41
CA GLU A 184 16.23 -12.90 5.18
C GLU A 184 15.44 -12.28 4.03
N ARG A 185 14.12 -12.54 3.99
CA ARG A 185 13.13 -11.83 3.18
C ARG A 185 11.86 -11.61 3.98
N ASN A 186 11.36 -10.37 3.98
CA ASN A 186 10.15 -9.97 4.70
C ASN A 186 8.89 -9.95 3.81
N SER A 187 8.96 -10.51 2.60
CA SER A 187 7.80 -10.55 1.71
C SER A 187 6.79 -11.59 2.19
N LEU A 188 5.49 -11.26 2.07
CA LEU A 188 4.41 -12.19 2.39
C LEU A 188 4.52 -13.49 1.59
N GLU A 189 4.95 -13.42 0.33
CA GLU A 189 5.27 -14.60 -0.49
C GLU A 189 6.28 -15.53 0.20
N TYR A 190 7.37 -14.99 0.73
CA TYR A 190 8.38 -15.80 1.39
C TYR A 190 7.79 -16.46 2.65
N LEU A 191 7.03 -15.70 3.45
CA LEU A 191 6.39 -16.22 4.66
C LEU A 191 5.37 -17.33 4.35
N LEU A 192 4.54 -17.14 3.34
CA LEU A 192 3.53 -18.10 2.90
C LEU A 192 4.17 -19.39 2.38
N LEU A 193 5.25 -19.27 1.59
CA LEU A 193 5.99 -20.43 1.13
C LEU A 193 6.67 -21.16 2.29
N TYR A 194 7.33 -20.42 3.19
CA TYR A 194 8.11 -20.98 4.29
C TYR A 194 7.23 -21.66 5.36
N PHE A 195 6.15 -21.00 5.80
CA PHE A 195 5.30 -21.49 6.89
C PHE A 195 4.12 -22.34 6.42
N CYS A 196 3.60 -22.08 5.22
CA CYS A 196 2.37 -22.71 4.73
C CYS A 196 2.59 -23.57 3.48
N GLY A 197 3.76 -23.52 2.84
CA GLY A 197 4.00 -24.20 1.56
C GLY A 197 3.20 -23.60 0.39
N VAL A 198 2.68 -22.37 0.56
CA VAL A 198 1.80 -21.71 -0.42
C VAL A 198 2.63 -20.86 -1.37
N ILE A 199 2.44 -21.05 -2.67
CA ILE A 199 3.05 -20.22 -3.72
C ILE A 199 2.07 -19.10 -4.06
N VAL A 200 2.50 -17.85 -3.83
CA VAL A 200 1.65 -16.66 -4.05
C VAL A 200 1.65 -16.26 -5.53
N ASN A 201 0.48 -15.88 -6.02
CA ASN A 201 0.34 -15.32 -7.35
C ASN A 201 0.60 -13.80 -7.36
N LYS A 202 1.76 -13.34 -7.85
CA LYS A 202 2.10 -11.91 -7.94
C LYS A 202 1.37 -11.10 -9.02
N ASP A 203 0.53 -11.73 -9.84
CA ASP A 203 -0.01 -11.10 -11.05
C ASP A 203 -0.92 -9.90 -10.76
N TYR A 204 -1.42 -9.77 -9.51
CA TYR A 204 -2.36 -8.73 -9.10
C TYR A 204 -1.77 -7.63 -8.21
N GLN A 205 -0.49 -7.73 -7.84
CA GLN A 205 0.15 -6.77 -6.92
C GLN A 205 0.08 -5.31 -7.42
N ASN A 206 0.13 -5.11 -8.74
CA ASN A 206 0.04 -3.80 -9.38
C ASN A 206 -1.29 -3.60 -10.12
N ALA A 207 -2.30 -4.43 -9.88
CA ALA A 207 -3.57 -4.34 -10.60
C ALA A 207 -4.33 -3.06 -10.26
N ASP A 208 -5.21 -2.63 -11.17
CA ASP A 208 -6.12 -1.52 -10.91
C ASP A 208 -7.27 -1.97 -9.98
N TRP A 209 -7.05 -1.91 -8.66
CA TRP A 209 -8.02 -2.31 -7.61
C TRP A 209 -9.30 -1.47 -7.54
N ARG A 210 -9.43 -0.46 -8.39
CA ARG A 210 -10.68 0.30 -8.61
C ARG A 210 -11.71 -0.51 -9.40
N LEU A 211 -11.30 -1.59 -10.08
CA LEU A 211 -12.17 -2.40 -10.93
C LEU A 211 -13.37 -2.96 -10.15
N ARG A 212 -14.57 -2.78 -10.72
CA ARG A 212 -15.84 -3.35 -10.26
C ARG A 212 -16.68 -3.86 -11.45
N PRO A 213 -17.41 -4.99 -11.32
CA PRO A 213 -17.32 -5.95 -10.21
C PRO A 213 -15.91 -6.58 -10.14
N LEU A 214 -15.50 -7.00 -8.93
CA LEU A 214 -14.16 -7.56 -8.74
C LEU A 214 -14.11 -8.98 -9.33
N PRO A 215 -13.19 -9.30 -10.26
CA PRO A 215 -13.06 -10.64 -10.81
C PRO A 215 -12.72 -11.68 -9.73
N ASP A 216 -13.17 -12.92 -9.91
CA ASP A 216 -12.96 -14.02 -8.94
C ASP A 216 -11.47 -14.26 -8.62
N ASP A 217 -10.59 -14.12 -9.61
CA ASP A 217 -9.15 -14.27 -9.40
C ASP A 217 -8.55 -13.15 -8.53
N MET A 218 -9.08 -11.91 -8.63
CA MET A 218 -8.69 -10.79 -7.77
C MET A 218 -9.25 -10.96 -6.36
N LEU A 219 -10.49 -11.47 -6.21
CA LEU A 219 -11.06 -11.82 -4.91
C LEU A 219 -10.25 -12.92 -4.22
N LYS A 220 -9.82 -13.93 -4.98
CA LYS A 220 -8.95 -14.99 -4.49
C LYS A 220 -7.59 -14.47 -4.06
N TYR A 221 -6.96 -13.62 -4.88
CA TYR A 221 -5.69 -12.99 -4.50
C TYR A 221 -5.84 -12.19 -3.20
N ALA A 222 -6.84 -11.31 -3.13
CA ALA A 222 -7.08 -10.47 -1.96
C ALA A 222 -7.28 -11.30 -0.68
N ARG A 223 -8.12 -12.35 -0.70
CA ARG A 223 -8.33 -13.16 0.52
C ARG A 223 -7.06 -13.89 0.97
N GLU A 224 -6.23 -14.35 0.04
CA GLU A 224 -5.00 -15.08 0.37
C GLU A 224 -4.01 -14.24 1.18
N ASP A 225 -4.05 -12.91 1.03
CA ASP A 225 -3.17 -11.99 1.75
C ASP A 225 -3.41 -11.95 3.27
N THR A 226 -4.61 -12.34 3.73
CA THR A 226 -4.97 -12.37 5.16
C THR A 226 -5.25 -13.76 5.71
N HIS A 227 -5.71 -14.68 4.86
CA HIS A 227 -6.19 -16.02 5.22
C HIS A 227 -5.20 -16.84 6.08
N TYR A 228 -3.90 -16.73 5.79
CA TYR A 228 -2.85 -17.49 6.48
C TYR A 228 -2.15 -16.70 7.59
N LEU A 229 -2.40 -15.39 7.73
CA LEU A 229 -1.65 -14.51 8.63
C LEU A 229 -1.81 -14.92 10.10
N LEU A 230 -2.97 -15.42 10.52
CA LEU A 230 -3.20 -15.84 11.91
C LEU A 230 -2.43 -17.12 12.28
N TYR A 231 -2.32 -18.07 11.35
CA TYR A 231 -1.50 -19.26 11.56
C TYR A 231 0.00 -18.89 11.62
N MET A 232 0.44 -18.02 10.72
CA MET A 232 1.83 -17.52 10.74
C MET A 232 2.12 -16.74 12.01
N TYR A 233 1.16 -15.93 12.48
CA TYR A 233 1.23 -15.23 13.75
C TYR A 233 1.48 -16.20 14.92
N ASP A 234 0.76 -17.32 15.00
CA ASP A 234 0.99 -18.32 16.05
C ASP A 234 2.38 -18.97 15.96
N LEU A 235 2.79 -19.38 14.76
CA LEU A 235 4.09 -20.01 14.53
C LEU A 235 5.24 -19.08 14.89
N MET A 236 5.16 -17.83 14.46
CA MET A 236 6.17 -16.81 14.70
C MET A 236 6.27 -16.48 16.18
N ARG A 237 5.13 -16.32 16.86
CA ARG A 237 5.10 -16.08 18.31
C ARG A 237 5.77 -17.21 19.07
N ARG A 238 5.44 -18.46 18.75
CA ARG A 238 6.05 -19.62 19.40
C ARG A 238 7.56 -19.66 19.16
N ARG A 239 8.01 -19.38 17.93
CA ARG A 239 9.44 -19.33 17.59
C ARG A 239 10.18 -18.25 18.36
N LEU A 240 9.62 -17.04 18.44
CA LEU A 240 10.18 -15.91 19.20
C LEU A 240 10.23 -16.21 20.69
N PHE A 241 9.19 -16.83 21.24
CA PHE A 241 9.15 -17.24 22.64
C PHE A 241 10.22 -18.28 22.97
N SER A 242 10.34 -19.34 22.15
CA SER A 242 11.41 -20.35 22.34
C SER A 242 12.81 -19.75 22.23
N ALA A 243 13.03 -18.83 21.29
CA ALA A 243 14.30 -18.14 21.14
C ALA A 243 14.62 -17.20 22.31
N SER A 244 13.61 -16.55 22.89
CA SER A 244 13.77 -15.66 24.06
C SER A 244 14.19 -16.44 25.31
N ILE A 245 13.61 -17.63 25.56
CA ILE A 245 14.01 -18.51 26.68
C ILE A 245 15.46 -19.01 26.52
N GLY A 246 15.89 -19.28 25.28
CA GLY A 246 17.24 -19.78 25.00
C GLY A 246 18.34 -18.71 25.03
N SER A 247 17.98 -17.42 25.12
CA SER A 247 18.93 -16.31 25.10
C SER A 247 19.55 -16.08 26.48
N LYS A 248 20.89 -16.15 26.57
CA LYS A 248 21.64 -15.88 27.81
C LYS A 248 21.60 -14.40 28.24
N GLU A 249 21.16 -13.51 27.35
CA GLU A 249 21.16 -12.05 27.55
C GLU A 249 19.81 -11.51 28.07
N GLY A 250 18.79 -12.35 28.24
CA GLY A 250 17.47 -11.90 28.72
C GLY A 250 16.67 -11.05 27.71
N ASN A 251 17.05 -11.09 26.43
CA ASN A 251 16.35 -10.36 25.37
C ASN A 251 14.99 -11.03 25.06
N ASP A 252 13.90 -10.38 25.46
CA ASP A 252 12.53 -10.77 25.09
C ASP A 252 12.23 -10.31 23.65
N LEU A 253 12.45 -11.23 22.70
CA LEU A 253 12.26 -10.97 21.28
C LEU A 253 10.78 -10.76 20.91
N LEU A 254 9.87 -11.35 21.70
CA LEU A 254 8.44 -11.16 21.49
C LEU A 254 8.06 -9.73 21.87
N LEU A 255 8.51 -9.25 23.04
CA LEU A 255 8.32 -7.87 23.46
C LEU A 255 8.88 -6.87 22.45
N GLU A 256 10.07 -7.13 21.89
CA GLU A 256 10.66 -6.26 20.87
C GLU A 256 9.79 -6.17 19.60
N VAL A 257 9.22 -7.28 19.12
CA VAL A 257 8.30 -7.27 17.98
C VAL A 257 7.04 -6.45 18.29
N TYR A 258 6.45 -6.59 19.47
CA TYR A 258 5.30 -5.78 19.88
C TYR A 258 5.67 -4.30 20.03
N ARG A 259 6.87 -3.97 20.53
CA ARG A 259 7.36 -2.59 20.63
C ARG A 259 7.49 -1.95 19.24
N ARG A 260 8.12 -2.63 18.28
CA ARG A 260 8.22 -2.15 16.89
C ARG A 260 6.85 -2.03 16.23
N SER A 261 5.96 -2.99 16.48
CA SER A 261 4.59 -2.94 15.94
C SER A 261 3.80 -1.76 16.52
N TYR A 262 3.99 -1.48 17.81
CA TYR A 262 3.43 -0.31 18.49
C TYR A 262 3.98 1.00 17.89
N ASP A 263 5.30 1.10 17.65
CA ASP A 263 5.91 2.27 17.02
C ASP A 263 5.35 2.53 15.61
N VAL A 264 5.10 1.47 14.83
CA VAL A 264 4.40 1.59 13.53
C VAL A 264 2.97 2.09 13.72
N CYS A 265 2.24 1.58 14.71
CA CYS A 265 0.87 2.00 14.99
C CYS A 265 0.76 3.43 15.56
N LEU A 266 1.85 4.00 16.08
CA LEU A 266 1.92 5.40 16.53
C LEU A 266 2.14 6.40 15.39
N GLN A 267 2.49 5.92 14.19
CA GLN A 267 2.69 6.80 13.05
C GLN A 267 1.39 7.51 12.67
N LEU A 268 1.46 8.84 12.60
CA LEU A 268 0.36 9.66 12.13
C LEU A 268 0.56 9.97 10.65
N TYR A 269 -0.50 9.80 9.86
CA TYR A 269 -0.50 10.27 8.48
C TYR A 269 -0.22 11.78 8.40
N GLU A 270 0.60 12.15 7.42
CA GLU A 270 0.88 13.52 7.02
C GLU A 270 0.76 13.62 5.51
N LYS A 271 0.23 14.75 5.03
CA LYS A 271 0.16 15.03 3.60
C LYS A 271 1.54 15.39 3.07
N GLU A 272 1.82 14.98 1.83
CA GLU A 272 2.94 15.53 1.10
C GLU A 272 2.64 16.99 0.74
N LEU A 273 3.49 17.89 1.24
CA LEU A 273 3.37 19.32 1.01
C LEU A 273 4.36 19.77 -0.06
N LEU A 274 3.86 20.55 -1.01
CA LEU A 274 4.71 21.24 -1.97
C LEU A 274 5.42 22.39 -1.25
N THR A 275 6.75 22.40 -1.39
CA THR A 275 7.64 23.48 -0.91
C THR A 275 8.35 24.11 -2.11
N ASN A 276 8.97 25.25 -1.89
CA ASN A 276 9.81 25.91 -2.88
C ASN A 276 11.00 25.06 -3.35
N MET A 277 11.40 24.02 -2.59
CA MET A 277 12.52 23.13 -2.93
C MET A 277 12.08 21.75 -3.43
N SER A 278 10.78 21.45 -3.43
CA SER A 278 10.25 20.13 -3.79
C SER A 278 10.67 19.68 -5.21
N TYR A 279 10.88 20.63 -6.12
CA TYR A 279 11.30 20.34 -7.49
C TYR A 279 12.70 19.70 -7.58
N LEU A 280 13.58 19.92 -6.60
CA LEU A 280 14.93 19.33 -6.56
C LEU A 280 14.92 17.83 -6.26
N TYR A 281 13.87 17.34 -5.62
CA TYR A 281 13.69 15.93 -5.28
C TYR A 281 13.01 15.12 -6.39
N ILE A 282 12.66 15.76 -7.52
CA ILE A 282 12.17 15.04 -8.69
C ILE A 282 13.29 14.13 -9.20
N TYR A 283 13.00 12.83 -9.24
CA TYR A 283 13.93 11.82 -9.75
C TYR A 283 14.46 12.18 -11.15
N GLY A 284 15.78 12.21 -11.30
CA GLY A 284 16.46 12.56 -12.55
C GLY A 284 16.85 14.04 -12.68
N VAL A 285 16.43 14.93 -11.77
CA VAL A 285 16.81 16.36 -11.82
C VAL A 285 18.29 16.54 -11.50
N GLN A 286 18.79 15.89 -10.45
CA GLN A 286 20.18 16.02 -10.00
C GLN A 286 21.16 15.51 -11.06
N GLU A 287 20.81 14.44 -11.77
CA GLU A 287 21.61 13.82 -12.82
C GLU A 287 21.51 14.54 -14.17
N ALA A 288 20.51 15.41 -14.36
CA ALA A 288 20.27 16.08 -15.63
C ALA A 288 21.22 17.26 -15.90
N ASN A 289 22.00 17.71 -14.90
CA ASN A 289 22.94 18.84 -15.00
C ASN A 289 22.31 20.09 -15.62
N PHE A 290 21.12 20.47 -15.13
CA PHE A 290 20.38 21.58 -15.66
C PHE A 290 21.00 22.94 -15.35
N SER A 291 20.94 23.84 -16.33
CA SER A 291 21.21 25.27 -16.10
C SER A 291 20.13 25.91 -15.21
N SER A 292 20.42 27.08 -14.65
CA SER A 292 19.47 27.85 -13.82
C SER A 292 18.12 28.11 -14.51
N HIS A 293 18.13 28.37 -15.82
CA HIS A 293 16.92 28.58 -16.62
C HIS A 293 16.09 27.30 -16.75
N GLN A 294 16.75 26.15 -16.91
CA GLN A 294 16.09 24.85 -17.02
C GLN A 294 15.54 24.40 -15.66
N LEU A 295 16.28 24.64 -14.57
CA LEU A 295 15.79 24.42 -13.20
C LEU A 295 14.57 25.29 -12.89
N SER A 296 14.56 26.55 -13.33
CA SER A 296 13.40 27.43 -13.18
C SER A 296 12.17 26.90 -13.94
N ILE A 297 12.36 26.26 -15.10
CA ILE A 297 11.27 25.57 -15.82
C ILE A 297 10.80 24.36 -15.02
N VAL A 298 11.72 23.53 -14.49
CA VAL A 298 11.35 22.38 -13.66
C VAL A 298 10.54 22.81 -12.44
N ALA A 299 10.94 23.88 -11.75
CA ALA A 299 10.22 24.44 -10.62
C ALA A 299 8.81 24.89 -11.01
N GLY A 300 8.68 25.73 -12.04
CA GLY A 300 7.36 26.23 -12.49
C GLY A 300 6.43 25.12 -12.99
N LEU A 301 6.97 24.10 -13.66
CA LEU A 301 6.19 22.92 -14.07
C LEU A 301 5.79 22.05 -12.89
N CYS A 302 6.63 21.96 -11.85
CA CYS A 302 6.32 21.21 -10.63
C CYS A 302 5.15 21.87 -9.89
N GLU A 303 5.19 23.19 -9.73
CA GLU A 303 4.11 23.97 -9.10
C GLU A 303 2.79 23.84 -9.85
N TRP A 304 2.81 24.02 -11.18
CA TRP A 304 1.61 23.84 -12.01
C TRP A 304 1.06 22.42 -11.92
N ARG A 305 1.94 21.41 -12.00
CA ARG A 305 1.55 20.00 -11.92
C ARG A 305 0.89 19.67 -10.59
N ASP A 306 1.47 20.12 -9.47
CA ASP A 306 0.93 19.90 -8.13
C ASP A 306 -0.43 20.60 -7.96
N ALA A 307 -0.57 21.84 -8.44
CA ALA A 307 -1.84 22.56 -8.39
C ALA A 307 -2.97 21.83 -9.15
N VAL A 308 -2.70 21.37 -10.38
CA VAL A 308 -3.67 20.60 -11.17
C VAL A 308 -3.94 19.24 -10.53
N ALA A 309 -2.90 18.54 -10.07
CA ALA A 309 -3.03 17.22 -9.42
C ALA A 309 -3.92 17.27 -8.17
N ARG A 310 -3.78 18.32 -7.35
CA ARG A 310 -4.63 18.56 -6.17
C ARG A 310 -6.07 18.88 -6.56
N ALA A 311 -6.26 19.80 -7.51
CA ALA A 311 -7.59 20.24 -7.95
C ALA A 311 -8.40 19.11 -8.59
N GLU A 312 -7.76 18.29 -9.40
CA GLU A 312 -8.40 17.19 -10.15
C GLU A 312 -8.41 15.88 -9.36
N ASP A 313 -7.82 15.82 -8.17
CA ASP A 313 -7.56 14.59 -7.41
C ASP A 313 -6.94 13.47 -8.28
N GLU A 314 -5.77 13.77 -8.82
CA GLU A 314 -4.99 12.88 -9.66
C GLU A 314 -3.54 12.82 -9.18
N SER A 315 -2.83 11.74 -9.48
CA SER A 315 -1.39 11.70 -9.16
C SER A 315 -0.60 12.66 -10.03
N THR A 316 0.48 13.23 -9.49
CA THR A 316 1.39 14.08 -10.26
C THR A 316 1.94 13.34 -11.49
N GLY A 317 2.20 12.03 -11.37
CA GLY A 317 2.63 11.18 -12.48
C GLY A 317 1.59 11.02 -13.59
N TYR A 318 0.29 11.03 -13.27
CA TYR A 318 -0.78 11.00 -14.27
C TYR A 318 -0.94 12.35 -14.98
N ILE A 319 -0.83 13.47 -14.24
CA ILE A 319 -0.87 14.83 -14.80
C ILE A 319 0.30 15.06 -15.77
N LEU A 320 1.53 14.91 -15.28
CA LEU A 320 2.75 15.14 -16.05
C LEU A 320 3.93 14.33 -15.45
N PRO A 321 4.35 13.22 -16.10
CA PRO A 321 5.42 12.38 -15.59
C PRO A 321 6.76 13.10 -15.47
N ASN A 322 7.59 12.70 -14.49
CA ASN A 322 8.91 13.28 -14.25
C ASN A 322 9.76 13.32 -15.52
N LYS A 323 9.82 12.21 -16.28
CA LYS A 323 10.58 12.14 -17.54
C LYS A 323 10.15 13.21 -18.55
N THR A 324 8.85 13.50 -18.62
CA THR A 324 8.31 14.52 -19.52
C THR A 324 8.65 15.93 -19.03
N ILE A 325 8.64 16.20 -17.72
CA ILE A 325 9.14 17.47 -17.15
C ILE A 325 10.59 17.71 -17.55
N LEU A 326 11.46 16.71 -17.33
CA LEU A 326 12.88 16.82 -17.66
C LEU A 326 13.08 17.11 -19.15
N GLU A 327 12.30 16.46 -20.01
CA GLU A 327 12.39 16.68 -21.45
C GLU A 327 11.90 18.09 -21.87
N ILE A 328 10.80 18.58 -21.29
CA ILE A 328 10.33 19.95 -21.53
C ILE A 328 11.40 20.95 -21.07
N ALA A 329 12.00 20.74 -19.91
CA ALA A 329 13.09 21.60 -19.41
C ALA A 329 14.33 21.55 -20.33
N ARG A 330 14.69 20.39 -20.89
CA ARG A 330 15.80 20.28 -21.86
C ARG A 330 15.53 21.07 -23.14
N GLN A 331 14.34 20.92 -23.71
CA GLN A 331 14.00 21.47 -25.03
C GLN A 331 13.50 22.92 -24.97
N MET A 332 13.07 23.40 -23.80
CA MET A 332 12.58 24.76 -23.55
C MET A 332 11.58 25.26 -24.62
N PRO A 333 10.48 24.52 -24.89
CA PRO A 333 9.58 24.86 -25.98
C PRO A 333 8.74 26.11 -25.69
N VAL A 334 9.04 27.22 -26.37
CA VAL A 334 8.34 28.52 -26.20
C VAL A 334 7.09 28.71 -27.06
N THR A 335 6.64 27.67 -27.76
CA THR A 335 5.39 27.70 -28.56
C THR A 335 4.56 26.45 -28.34
N VAL A 336 3.23 26.59 -28.42
CA VAL A 336 2.26 25.49 -28.26
C VAL A 336 2.55 24.35 -29.23
N SER A 337 2.83 24.65 -30.50
CA SER A 337 3.13 23.63 -31.51
C SER A 337 4.39 22.83 -31.17
N LYS A 338 5.43 23.46 -30.61
CA LYS A 338 6.65 22.76 -30.17
C LYS A 338 6.36 21.88 -28.96
N LEU A 339 5.64 22.40 -27.96
CA LEU A 339 5.27 21.65 -26.76
C LEU A 339 4.40 20.44 -27.11
N ARG A 340 3.33 20.63 -27.89
CA ARG A 340 2.43 19.54 -28.32
C ARG A 340 3.20 18.44 -29.05
N ARG A 341 4.09 18.79 -29.97
CA ARG A 341 4.94 17.83 -30.69
C ARG A 341 5.86 17.04 -29.75
N LEU A 342 6.34 17.68 -28.68
CA LEU A 342 7.20 17.05 -27.69
C LEU A 342 6.45 16.01 -26.85
N VAL A 343 5.27 16.37 -26.35
CA VAL A 343 4.45 15.50 -25.46
C VAL A 343 3.58 14.48 -26.22
N LYS A 344 3.43 14.66 -27.54
CA LYS A 344 2.71 13.76 -28.45
C LYS A 344 1.27 13.45 -28.01
N SER A 345 0.60 14.43 -27.38
CA SER A 345 -0.78 14.34 -26.86
C SER A 345 -1.04 13.13 -25.94
N LYS A 346 0.00 12.61 -25.27
CA LYS A 346 -0.12 11.46 -24.35
C LYS A 346 -0.78 11.80 -23.01
N HIS A 347 -0.88 13.09 -22.69
CA HIS A 347 -1.25 13.57 -21.37
C HIS A 347 -2.47 14.50 -21.49
N PRO A 348 -3.69 14.04 -21.15
CA PRO A 348 -4.92 14.80 -21.32
C PRO A 348 -4.86 16.18 -20.65
N TYR A 349 -4.37 16.23 -19.40
CA TYR A 349 -4.23 17.49 -18.64
C TYR A 349 -3.20 18.44 -19.22
N VAL A 350 -2.18 17.94 -19.92
CA VAL A 350 -1.23 18.80 -20.63
C VAL A 350 -1.88 19.37 -21.87
N GLU A 351 -2.63 18.56 -22.62
CA GLU A 351 -3.26 18.97 -23.88
C GLU A 351 -4.26 20.11 -23.67
N VAL A 352 -5.07 20.05 -22.61
CA VAL A 352 -6.05 21.11 -22.28
C VAL A 352 -5.40 22.37 -21.68
N ASN A 353 -4.15 22.29 -21.24
CA ASN A 353 -3.42 23.40 -20.58
C ASN A 353 -2.18 23.88 -21.36
N LEU A 354 -2.07 23.56 -22.65
CA LEU A 354 -0.85 23.86 -23.44
C LEU A 354 -0.44 25.34 -23.39
N ASP A 355 -1.40 26.26 -23.53
CA ASP A 355 -1.12 27.70 -23.49
C ASP A 355 -0.55 28.14 -22.14
N SER A 356 -1.21 27.74 -21.04
CA SER A 356 -0.75 28.03 -19.67
C SER A 356 0.66 27.50 -19.41
N ILE A 357 0.94 26.27 -19.84
CA ILE A 357 2.26 25.64 -19.68
C ILE A 357 3.33 26.40 -20.49
N VAL A 358 3.03 26.81 -21.72
CA VAL A 358 3.96 27.59 -22.54
C VAL A 358 4.27 28.95 -21.89
N ASP A 359 3.27 29.59 -21.28
CA ASP A 359 3.47 30.86 -20.60
C ASP A 359 4.29 30.70 -19.31
N ILE A 360 4.11 29.60 -18.57
CA ILE A 360 4.99 29.21 -17.46
C ILE A 360 6.43 29.07 -17.97
N ILE A 361 6.66 28.33 -19.05
CA ILE A 361 8.00 28.15 -19.62
C ILE A 361 8.64 29.49 -19.98
N LYS A 362 7.93 30.38 -20.68
CA LYS A 362 8.42 31.72 -21.02
C LYS A 362 8.74 32.54 -19.78
N SER A 363 7.90 32.46 -18.74
CA SER A 363 8.10 33.17 -17.47
C SER A 363 9.35 32.66 -16.75
N SER A 364 9.48 31.33 -16.61
CA SER A 364 10.65 30.68 -16.00
C SER A 364 11.95 31.03 -16.71
N ILE A 365 11.96 31.12 -18.05
CA ILE A 365 13.15 31.55 -18.80
C ILE A 365 13.57 32.98 -18.40
N ARG A 366 12.62 33.91 -18.28
CA ARG A 366 12.92 35.30 -17.89
C ARG A 366 13.44 35.39 -16.45
N ASN A 367 12.92 34.53 -15.57
CA ASN A 367 13.26 34.53 -14.14
C ASN A 367 14.41 33.58 -13.77
N GLY A 368 14.99 32.89 -14.76
CA GLY A 368 15.99 31.84 -14.56
C GLY A 368 17.25 32.29 -13.82
N ALA A 369 17.58 33.59 -13.85
CA ALA A 369 18.72 34.14 -13.11
C ALA A 369 18.58 33.97 -11.58
N ALA A 370 17.36 33.91 -11.03
CA ALA A 370 17.15 33.69 -9.60
C ALA A 370 17.59 32.30 -9.11
N PHE A 371 17.76 31.34 -10.03
CA PHE A 371 18.18 29.97 -9.75
C PHE A 371 19.70 29.76 -9.88
N LEU A 372 20.49 30.84 -10.02
CA LEU A 372 21.96 30.78 -10.14
C LEU A 372 22.67 30.37 -8.82
N ILE A 373 21.95 30.21 -7.70
CA ILE A 373 22.53 30.08 -6.34
C ILE A 373 22.11 28.77 -5.63
N CYS A 374 21.52 27.79 -6.34
CA CYS A 374 21.21 26.48 -5.75
C CYS A 374 22.24 25.41 -6.13
#